data_AF-G9D4Z4-F1
#
_entry.id   AF-G9D4Z4-F1
#
_cell.length_a   1.000
_cell.length_b   1.000
_cell.length_c   1.000
_cell.angle_alpha   90.00
_cell.angle_beta   90.00
_cell.angle_gamma   90.00
#
_symmetry.space_group_name_H-M   'P 1'
#
loop_
_entity.id
_entity.type
_entity.pdbx_description
1 polymer ?
#
loop_
_entity_poly.entity_id
_entity_poly.type
_entity_poly.pdbx_seq_one_letter_code
_entity_poly.pdbx_strand_id
1 'polypeptide(L)'
;YDLGNGIVRFSKAKMFHKKAKYKFIGKKHPKAPKPKKASVVVKPIGGEKNGGTRKVLLRRRKSFYPTQDKIRKIAHHKTFSKHARNIRPSLTVGTVCILLAGRHAGKRVILVGVLPSGLLLVTGPFAFNSCPLRRIPQQYVIGTSTKVDLGDFKLPAHLDDAYFKKNKKSVKRSVKRKEGEDIFASKKDKYVPSEQRKSDQ
;
A
#
# COMPACT_ATOMS: atom_id res chain seq x y z
N TYR A 1 -28.60 2.82 -2.87
CA TYR A 1 -29.43 2.46 -4.06
C TYR A 1 -28.91 1.24 -4.79
N ASP A 2 -27.76 0.68 -4.40
CA ASP A 2 -27.28 -0.61 -4.91
C ASP A 2 -28.04 -1.72 -4.15
N LEU A 3 -28.67 -2.63 -4.89
CA LEU A 3 -29.34 -3.82 -4.36
C LEU A 3 -28.39 -5.04 -4.32
N GLY A 4 -27.14 -4.86 -4.74
CA GLY A 4 -26.15 -5.92 -4.91
C GLY A 4 -25.93 -6.29 -6.38
N ASN A 5 -24.76 -6.84 -6.69
CA ASN A 5 -24.37 -7.36 -8.01
C ASN A 5 -24.51 -6.36 -9.18
N GLY A 6 -24.42 -5.06 -8.92
CA GLY A 6 -24.50 -4.02 -9.95
C GLY A 6 -25.93 -3.66 -10.37
N ILE A 7 -26.94 -4.16 -9.65
CA ILE A 7 -28.35 -3.81 -9.88
C ILE A 7 -28.72 -2.65 -8.96
N VAL A 8 -29.32 -1.62 -9.52
CA VAL A 8 -29.78 -0.44 -8.77
C VAL A 8 -31.28 -0.49 -8.52
N ARG A 9 -31.70 0.02 -7.36
CA ARG A 9 -33.11 0.07 -6.91
C ARG A 9 -34.06 0.80 -7.86
N PHE A 10 -33.56 1.71 -8.70
CA PHE A 10 -34.40 2.54 -9.58
C PHE A 10 -34.09 2.29 -11.05
N SER A 11 -35.14 2.25 -11.86
CA SER A 11 -35.03 2.17 -13.31
C SER A 11 -34.31 3.41 -13.90
N LYS A 12 -33.82 3.26 -15.13
CA LYS A 12 -33.12 4.33 -15.86
C LYS A 12 -33.97 5.59 -16.01
N ALA A 13 -35.27 5.45 -16.28
CA ALA A 13 -36.22 6.55 -16.42
C ALA A 13 -36.42 7.29 -15.08
N LYS A 14 -36.63 6.57 -13.98
CA LYS A 14 -36.76 7.17 -12.65
C LYS A 14 -35.48 7.91 -12.24
N MET A 15 -34.31 7.33 -12.53
CA MET A 15 -33.02 7.99 -12.28
C MET A 15 -32.80 9.24 -13.15
N PHE A 16 -33.34 9.27 -14.36
CA PHE A 16 -33.27 10.42 -15.25
C PHE A 16 -34.06 11.62 -14.70
N HIS A 17 -35.29 11.39 -14.23
CA HIS A 17 -36.09 12.42 -13.57
C HIS A 17 -35.51 12.83 -12.22
N LYS A 18 -35.08 11.86 -11.40
CA LYS A 18 -34.50 12.13 -10.06
C LYS A 18 -33.21 12.94 -10.13
N LYS A 19 -32.37 12.71 -11.14
CA LYS A 19 -31.16 13.52 -11.39
C LYS A 19 -31.44 14.81 -12.17
N ALA A 20 -32.71 15.12 -12.44
CA ALA A 20 -33.16 16.25 -13.24
C ALA A 20 -32.43 16.42 -14.58
N LYS A 21 -32.01 15.30 -15.20
CA LYS A 21 -31.21 15.33 -16.44
C LYS A 21 -31.95 15.98 -17.60
N TYR A 22 -33.28 15.96 -17.57
CA TYR A 22 -34.14 16.65 -18.54
C TYR A 22 -33.88 18.16 -18.61
N LYS A 23 -33.48 18.80 -17.50
CA LYS A 23 -33.16 20.25 -17.45
C LYS A 23 -31.85 20.63 -18.15
N PHE A 24 -31.03 19.64 -18.51
CA PHE A 24 -29.70 19.81 -19.11
C PHE A 24 -29.61 19.28 -20.55
N ILE A 25 -30.72 18.81 -21.13
CA ILE A 25 -30.76 18.45 -22.54
C ILE A 25 -30.46 19.70 -23.38
N GLY A 26 -29.55 19.58 -24.34
CA GLY A 26 -29.18 20.68 -25.25
C GLY A 26 -28.23 21.73 -24.66
N LYS A 27 -28.03 21.78 -23.33
CA LYS A 27 -27.09 22.71 -22.70
C LYS A 27 -25.65 22.26 -22.93
N LYS A 28 -24.89 23.04 -23.71
CA LYS A 28 -23.45 22.84 -23.93
C LYS A 28 -22.69 23.81 -23.05
N HIS A 29 -21.84 23.30 -22.16
CA HIS A 29 -20.85 24.12 -21.49
C HIS A 29 -19.63 24.27 -22.42
N PRO A 30 -19.17 25.51 -22.70
CA PRO A 30 -17.94 25.70 -23.47
C PRO A 30 -16.79 25.00 -22.73
N LYS A 31 -16.04 24.17 -23.44
CA LYS A 31 -14.86 23.51 -22.85
C LYS A 31 -13.84 24.60 -22.54
N ALA A 32 -13.46 24.74 -21.28
CA ALA A 32 -12.38 25.63 -20.89
C ALA A 32 -11.11 25.30 -21.71
N PRO A 33 -10.45 26.29 -22.32
CA PRO A 33 -9.20 26.06 -23.05
C PRO A 33 -8.16 25.51 -22.08
N LYS A 34 -7.75 24.26 -22.29
CA LYS A 34 -6.69 23.64 -21.47
C LYS A 34 -5.35 24.28 -21.85
N PRO A 35 -4.55 24.80 -20.90
CA PRO A 35 -3.25 25.34 -21.21
C PRO A 35 -2.36 24.27 -21.83
N LYS A 36 -1.75 24.57 -22.98
CA LYS A 36 -0.79 23.68 -23.64
C LYS A 36 0.48 23.64 -22.79
N LYS A 37 0.89 22.46 -22.35
CA LYS A 37 2.18 22.29 -21.65
C LYS A 37 3.33 22.64 -22.62
N ALA A 38 4.23 23.53 -22.21
CA ALA A 38 5.38 23.91 -23.02
C ALA A 38 6.32 22.70 -23.21
N SER A 39 6.72 22.42 -24.45
CA SER A 39 7.68 21.37 -24.79
C SER A 39 9.13 21.86 -24.77
N VAL A 40 9.32 23.18 -24.83
CA VAL A 40 10.60 23.87 -24.99
C VAL A 40 10.71 24.95 -23.93
N VAL A 41 11.90 25.09 -23.35
CA VAL A 41 12.30 26.20 -22.49
C VAL A 41 13.33 27.05 -23.23
N VAL A 42 13.12 28.37 -23.26
CA VAL A 42 14.13 29.32 -23.74
C VAL A 42 15.15 29.50 -22.63
N LYS A 43 16.39 29.08 -22.87
CA LYS A 43 17.51 29.26 -21.94
C LYS A 43 18.38 30.42 -22.41
N PRO A 44 18.70 31.39 -21.55
CA PRO A 44 19.71 32.38 -21.87
C PRO A 44 21.08 31.71 -21.97
N ILE A 45 21.90 32.18 -22.89
CA ILE A 45 23.27 31.72 -23.12
C ILE A 45 24.20 32.91 -23.01
N GLY A 46 25.27 32.75 -22.23
CA GLY A 46 26.28 33.78 -22.04
C GLY A 46 27.22 33.94 -23.25
N GLY A 47 27.82 35.13 -23.35
CA GLY A 47 28.82 35.50 -24.35
C GLY A 47 28.30 36.50 -25.39
N GLU A 48 29.08 37.54 -25.65
CA GLU A 48 28.70 38.70 -26.49
C GLU A 48 28.32 38.33 -27.93
N LYS A 49 28.87 37.23 -28.47
CA LYS A 49 28.62 36.78 -29.86
C LYS A 49 27.72 35.54 -29.95
N ASN A 50 27.02 35.15 -28.88
CA ASN A 50 26.25 33.89 -28.82
C ASN A 50 24.73 34.04 -29.01
N GLY A 51 24.22 35.22 -29.36
CA GLY A 51 22.81 35.42 -29.72
C GLY A 51 21.81 35.30 -28.55
N GLY A 52 22.29 35.31 -27.31
CA GLY A 52 21.51 35.54 -26.09
C GLY A 52 20.61 34.39 -25.62
N THR A 53 19.90 33.66 -26.50
CA THR A 53 18.97 32.60 -26.07
C THR A 53 18.97 31.37 -26.99
N ARG A 54 18.69 30.19 -26.43
CA ARG A 54 18.36 28.97 -27.20
C ARG A 54 17.10 28.30 -26.69
N LYS A 55 16.34 27.76 -27.64
CA LYS A 55 15.18 26.89 -27.40
C LYS A 55 15.66 25.47 -27.09
N VAL A 56 15.50 25.00 -25.84
CA VAL A 56 15.92 23.67 -25.39
C VAL A 56 14.70 22.83 -25.01
N LEU A 57 14.63 21.59 -25.49
CA LEU A 57 13.58 20.64 -25.12
C LEU A 57 13.63 20.31 -23.62
N LEU A 58 12.46 20.32 -22.96
CA LEU A 58 12.32 19.99 -21.54
C LEU A 58 12.69 18.52 -21.24
N ARG A 59 12.42 17.63 -22.19
CA ARG A 59 12.79 16.21 -22.14
C ARG A 59 13.68 15.88 -23.33
N ARG A 60 14.97 15.63 -23.08
CA ARG A 60 15.91 15.21 -24.13
C ARG A 60 15.47 13.87 -24.73
N ARG A 61 15.70 13.70 -26.03
CA ARG A 61 15.50 12.42 -26.71
C ARG A 61 16.53 11.40 -26.21
N LYS A 62 16.18 10.11 -26.27
CA LYS A 62 17.10 9.04 -25.92
C LYS A 62 18.15 8.91 -27.03
N SER A 63 19.41 8.69 -26.66
CA SER A 63 20.49 8.45 -27.63
C SER A 63 20.52 7.00 -28.11
N PHE A 64 20.02 6.06 -27.30
CA PHE A 64 20.01 4.64 -27.60
C PHE A 64 18.57 4.15 -27.78
N TYR A 65 18.35 3.41 -28.86
CA TYR A 65 17.09 2.75 -29.18
C TYR A 65 17.31 1.24 -29.25
N PRO A 66 16.43 0.42 -28.65
CA PRO A 66 16.51 -1.02 -28.82
C PRO A 66 16.18 -1.40 -30.27
N THR A 67 16.77 -2.49 -30.77
CA THR A 67 16.49 -3.02 -32.11
C THR A 67 15.05 -3.52 -32.26
N GLN A 68 14.44 -3.96 -31.16
CA GLN A 68 13.04 -4.39 -31.10
C GLN A 68 12.31 -3.74 -29.93
N ASP A 69 11.06 -3.33 -30.17
CA ASP A 69 10.21 -2.79 -29.13
C ASP A 69 9.74 -3.90 -28.18
N LYS A 70 9.78 -3.60 -26.88
CA LYS A 70 9.24 -4.51 -25.86
C LYS A 70 7.72 -4.57 -25.98
N ILE A 71 7.17 -5.78 -26.05
CA ILE A 71 5.73 -6.02 -26.01
C ILE A 71 5.14 -5.36 -24.76
N ARG A 72 4.22 -4.41 -24.95
CA ARG A 72 3.56 -3.71 -23.85
C ARG A 72 2.47 -4.60 -23.27
N LYS A 73 2.60 -4.96 -21.99
CA LYS A 73 1.54 -5.67 -21.26
C LYS A 73 0.38 -4.73 -20.96
N ILE A 74 -0.85 -5.22 -21.10
CA ILE A 74 -2.05 -4.49 -20.68
C ILE A 74 -2.06 -4.43 -19.15
N ALA A 75 -2.14 -3.23 -18.59
CA ALA A 75 -2.17 -3.05 -17.15
C ALA A 75 -3.53 -3.49 -16.58
N HIS A 76 -3.51 -4.37 -15.58
CA HIS A 76 -4.70 -4.66 -14.80
C HIS A 76 -5.04 -3.46 -13.90
N HIS A 77 -6.31 -3.03 -13.89
CA HIS A 77 -6.73 -1.83 -13.17
C HIS A 77 -6.73 -1.98 -11.63
N LYS A 78 -6.83 -3.22 -11.13
CA LYS A 78 -6.84 -3.51 -9.68
C LYS A 78 -5.45 -3.97 -9.24
N THR A 79 -4.74 -3.08 -8.55
CA THR A 79 -3.49 -3.37 -7.84
C THR A 79 -3.81 -3.82 -6.41
N PHE A 80 -2.87 -4.50 -5.76
CA PHE A 80 -3.05 -4.98 -4.37
C PHE A 80 -3.51 -3.90 -3.39
N SER A 81 -3.03 -2.66 -3.55
CA SER A 81 -3.45 -1.51 -2.72
C SER A 81 -4.94 -1.16 -2.84
N LYS A 82 -5.59 -1.54 -3.95
CA LYS A 82 -7.02 -1.29 -4.23
C LYS A 82 -7.91 -2.50 -3.98
N HIS A 83 -7.36 -3.61 -3.48
CA HIS A 83 -8.15 -4.80 -3.18
C HIS A 83 -9.00 -4.56 -1.93
N ALA A 84 -10.28 -4.95 -1.99
CA ALA A 84 -11.12 -5.03 -0.79
C ALA A 84 -10.56 -6.08 0.16
N ARG A 85 -10.56 -5.79 1.46
CA ARG A 85 -10.08 -6.70 2.51
C ARG A 85 -11.27 -7.31 3.23
N ASN A 86 -11.43 -8.61 3.08
CA ASN A 86 -12.50 -9.37 3.70
C ASN A 86 -11.91 -10.20 4.84
N ILE A 87 -12.48 -10.05 6.03
CA ILE A 87 -12.07 -10.79 7.23
C ILE A 87 -13.13 -11.85 7.52
N ARG A 88 -12.71 -13.01 8.03
CA ARG A 88 -13.64 -14.07 8.46
C ARG A 88 -14.48 -13.56 9.62
N PRO A 89 -15.79 -13.87 9.67
CA PRO A 89 -16.67 -13.40 10.73
C PRO A 89 -16.27 -13.90 12.13
N SER A 90 -15.56 -15.02 12.22
CA SER A 90 -15.02 -15.53 13.50
C SER A 90 -13.89 -14.66 14.08
N LEU A 91 -13.29 -13.78 13.29
CA LEU A 91 -12.14 -12.96 13.67
C LEU A 91 -12.61 -11.53 13.95
N THR A 92 -13.12 -11.34 15.17
CA THR A 92 -13.48 -10.02 15.70
C THR A 92 -12.37 -9.51 16.62
N VAL A 93 -12.27 -8.19 16.79
CA VAL A 93 -11.37 -7.59 17.75
C VAL A 93 -11.66 -8.16 19.15
N GLY A 94 -10.62 -8.53 19.90
CA GLY A 94 -10.71 -9.24 21.18
C GLY A 94 -10.76 -10.76 21.09
N THR A 95 -10.96 -11.36 19.91
CA THR A 95 -10.99 -12.82 19.77
C THR A 95 -9.63 -13.44 20.04
N VAL A 96 -9.61 -14.52 20.84
CA VAL A 96 -8.42 -15.35 21.03
C VAL A 96 -8.20 -16.21 19.79
N CYS A 97 -6.98 -16.14 19.29
CA CYS A 97 -6.53 -16.72 18.04
C CYS A 97 -5.40 -17.73 18.31
N ILE A 98 -5.43 -18.87 17.62
CA ILE A 98 -4.32 -19.84 17.63
C ILE A 98 -3.51 -19.62 16.36
N LEU A 99 -2.20 -19.40 16.53
CA LEU A 99 -1.29 -19.24 15.40
C LEU A 99 -0.86 -20.60 14.86
N LEU A 100 -0.94 -20.77 13.54
CA LEU A 100 -0.57 -22.04 12.89
C LEU A 100 0.85 -22.02 12.32
N ALA A 101 1.39 -20.84 12.01
CA ALA A 101 2.66 -20.71 11.30
C ALA A 101 3.61 -19.67 11.91
N GLY A 102 4.91 -19.92 11.74
CA GLY A 102 6.00 -19.08 12.22
C GLY A 102 6.50 -19.48 13.61
N ARG A 103 7.39 -18.67 14.18
CA ARG A 103 8.06 -18.96 15.47
C ARG A 103 7.09 -19.12 16.65
N HIS A 104 5.90 -18.54 16.55
CA HIS A 104 4.89 -18.53 17.61
C HIS A 104 3.71 -19.47 17.31
N ALA A 105 3.90 -20.47 16.42
CA ALA A 105 2.88 -21.47 16.14
C ALA A 105 2.47 -22.22 17.43
N GLY A 106 1.19 -22.60 17.53
CA GLY A 106 0.57 -23.23 18.70
C GLY A 106 0.20 -22.27 19.83
N LYS A 107 0.76 -21.05 19.86
CA LYS A 107 0.45 -20.08 20.92
C LYS A 107 -0.93 -19.46 20.72
N ARG A 108 -1.62 -19.22 21.84
CA ARG A 108 -2.89 -18.48 21.92
C ARG A 108 -2.61 -17.00 22.10
N VAL A 109 -3.24 -16.18 21.27
CA VAL A 109 -2.88 -14.78 21.08
C VAL A 109 -4.14 -13.95 20.82
N ILE A 110 -4.19 -12.67 21.20
CA ILE A 110 -5.39 -11.84 21.10
C ILE A 110 -5.35 -11.01 19.81
N LEU A 111 -6.47 -10.97 19.09
CA LEU A 111 -6.63 -10.10 17.92
C LEU A 111 -6.95 -8.67 18.35
N VAL A 112 -6.06 -7.74 18.03
CA VAL A 112 -6.17 -6.32 18.44
C VAL A 112 -6.82 -5.47 17.34
N GLY A 113 -6.54 -5.79 16.08
CA GLY A 113 -7.07 -5.03 14.96
C GLY A 113 -6.73 -5.65 13.61
N VAL A 114 -7.25 -5.05 12.54
CA VAL A 114 -6.92 -5.44 11.16
C VAL A 114 -6.32 -4.25 10.44
N LEU A 115 -5.18 -4.48 9.80
CA LEU A 115 -4.43 -3.43 9.11
C LEU A 115 -4.94 -3.20 7.69
N PRO A 116 -4.62 -2.06 7.06
CA PRO A 116 -5.03 -1.75 5.69
C PRO A 116 -4.62 -2.80 4.64
N SER A 117 -3.51 -3.52 4.88
CA SER A 117 -3.07 -4.64 4.05
C SER A 117 -3.96 -5.89 4.12
N GLY A 118 -4.89 -5.95 5.08
CA GLY A 118 -5.69 -7.13 5.41
C GLY A 118 -4.97 -8.15 6.30
N LEU A 119 -3.79 -7.79 6.83
CA LEU A 119 -3.11 -8.59 7.84
C LEU A 119 -3.74 -8.31 9.22
N LEU A 120 -3.81 -9.35 10.04
CA LEU A 120 -4.27 -9.27 11.41
C LEU A 120 -3.15 -8.72 12.29
N LEU A 121 -3.45 -7.72 13.12
CA LEU A 121 -2.57 -7.27 14.17
C LEU A 121 -2.92 -8.01 15.46
N VAL A 122 -1.97 -8.79 15.93
CA VAL A 122 -2.17 -9.76 17.00
C VAL A 122 -1.15 -9.46 18.11
N THR A 123 -1.61 -9.47 19.36
CA THR A 123 -0.75 -9.33 20.54
C THR A 123 -0.92 -10.53 21.45
N GLY A 124 0.20 -11.13 21.84
CA GLY A 124 0.19 -12.03 22.98
C GLY A 124 0.71 -11.23 24.13
N PRO A 125 -0.05 -11.02 25.21
CA PRO A 125 0.48 -10.20 26.28
C PRO A 125 1.84 -10.79 26.71
N PHE A 126 2.91 -10.00 26.48
CA PHE A 126 4.25 -10.55 26.24
C PHE A 126 4.78 -11.32 27.45
N ALA A 127 4.33 -10.91 28.65
CA ALA A 127 4.58 -11.59 29.91
C ALA A 127 4.13 -13.06 29.94
N PHE A 128 3.03 -13.42 29.27
CA PHE A 128 2.48 -14.79 29.35
C PHE A 128 2.99 -15.73 28.26
N ASN A 129 3.07 -15.26 27.02
CA ASN A 129 3.36 -16.13 25.87
C ASN A 129 4.54 -15.66 25.01
N SER A 130 5.20 -14.57 25.39
CA SER A 130 6.34 -13.98 24.68
C SER A 130 6.07 -13.71 23.19
N CYS A 131 4.82 -13.48 22.81
CA CYS A 131 4.42 -13.14 21.44
C CYS A 131 4.24 -11.63 21.32
N PRO A 132 5.20 -10.87 20.77
CA PRO A 132 5.04 -9.43 20.64
C PRO A 132 3.92 -9.06 19.67
N LEU A 133 3.59 -7.78 19.61
CA LEU A 133 2.75 -7.16 18.59
C LEU A 133 3.27 -7.54 17.21
N ARG A 134 2.44 -8.29 16.48
CA ARG A 134 2.86 -8.93 15.24
C ARG A 134 1.73 -8.95 14.23
N ARG A 135 2.10 -8.70 12.97
CA ARG A 135 1.21 -8.88 11.82
C ARG A 135 1.21 -10.33 11.35
N ILE A 136 0.03 -10.89 11.15
CA ILE A 136 -0.14 -12.30 10.77
C ILE A 136 -1.19 -12.41 9.65
N PRO A 137 -0.97 -13.27 8.63
CA PRO A 137 -1.99 -13.52 7.62
C PRO A 137 -3.14 -14.30 8.22
N GLN A 138 -4.36 -13.91 7.87
CA GLN A 138 -5.59 -14.56 8.33
C GLN A 138 -5.65 -16.07 8.03
N GLN A 139 -5.01 -16.52 6.95
CA GLN A 139 -4.97 -17.93 6.54
C GLN A 139 -4.29 -18.84 7.57
N TYR A 140 -3.36 -18.29 8.38
CA TYR A 140 -2.59 -19.05 9.37
C TYR A 140 -3.09 -18.84 10.79
N VAL A 141 -4.37 -18.48 10.95
CA VAL A 141 -4.99 -18.19 12.23
C VAL A 141 -6.31 -18.94 12.37
N ILE A 142 -6.46 -19.66 13.47
CA ILE A 142 -7.75 -20.20 13.91
C ILE A 142 -8.35 -19.23 14.91
N GLY A 143 -9.48 -18.61 14.57
CA GLY A 143 -10.27 -17.85 15.53
C GLY A 143 -11.05 -18.81 16.40
N THR A 144 -10.88 -18.71 17.73
CA THR A 144 -11.63 -19.52 18.69
C THR A 144 -12.95 -18.84 19.04
N SER A 145 -13.81 -19.51 19.80
CA SER A 145 -15.03 -18.93 20.36
C SER A 145 -14.77 -17.97 21.52
N THR A 146 -13.62 -18.11 22.19
CA THR A 146 -13.26 -17.26 23.34
C THR A 146 -12.91 -15.84 22.89
N LYS A 147 -13.54 -14.86 23.54
CA LYS A 147 -13.36 -13.43 23.29
C LYS A 147 -13.02 -12.73 24.60
N VAL A 148 -12.05 -11.84 24.52
CA VAL A 148 -11.69 -10.92 25.61
C VAL A 148 -12.29 -9.57 25.25
N ASP A 149 -13.02 -8.97 26.18
CA ASP A 149 -13.48 -7.60 26.01
C ASP A 149 -12.30 -6.64 26.20
N LEU A 150 -12.10 -5.75 25.23
CA LEU A 150 -11.02 -4.77 25.23
C LEU A 150 -11.51 -3.37 25.64
N GLY A 151 -12.80 -3.22 25.97
CA GLY A 151 -13.40 -1.95 26.37
C GLY A 151 -13.17 -0.85 25.32
N ASP A 152 -12.75 0.33 25.79
CA ASP A 152 -12.51 1.51 24.94
C ASP A 152 -11.16 1.49 24.19
N PHE A 153 -10.51 0.34 24.08
CA PHE A 153 -9.20 0.24 23.43
C PHE A 153 -9.28 0.67 21.95
N LYS A 154 -8.53 1.71 21.60
CA LYS A 154 -8.35 2.18 20.22
C LYS A 154 -6.92 1.94 19.78
N LEU A 155 -6.77 1.34 18.60
CA LEU A 155 -5.46 1.11 18.02
C LEU A 155 -4.76 2.46 17.75
N PRO A 156 -3.55 2.69 18.29
CA PRO A 156 -2.78 3.90 18.00
C PRO A 156 -2.50 4.05 16.50
N ALA A 157 -2.64 5.27 15.97
CA ALA A 157 -2.53 5.56 14.54
C ALA A 157 -1.12 5.29 13.96
N HIS A 158 -0.07 5.26 14.79
CA HIS A 158 1.29 4.95 14.33
C HIS A 158 1.52 3.46 14.07
N LEU A 159 0.63 2.56 14.53
CA LEU A 159 0.75 1.11 14.38
C LEU A 159 0.24 0.62 13.01
N ASP A 160 0.86 1.14 11.96
CA ASP A 160 0.51 0.86 10.57
C ASP A 160 1.36 -0.25 9.92
N ASP A 161 0.97 -0.64 8.70
CA ASP A 161 1.74 -1.59 7.89
C ASP A 161 3.21 -1.17 7.65
N ALA A 162 3.48 0.12 7.66
CA ALA A 162 4.81 0.70 7.54
C ALA A 162 5.63 0.45 8.81
N TYR A 163 5.03 0.63 10.00
CA TYR A 163 5.67 0.41 11.29
C TYR A 163 6.24 -1.01 11.41
N PHE A 164 5.45 -2.01 11.02
CA PHE A 164 5.84 -3.41 11.09
C PHE A 164 6.65 -3.91 9.89
N LYS A 165 7.05 -3.03 8.96
CA LYS A 165 7.82 -3.43 7.78
C LYS A 165 9.22 -3.89 8.21
N LYS A 166 9.69 -4.99 7.64
CA LYS A 166 11.05 -5.49 7.94
C LYS A 166 12.10 -4.49 7.44
N ASN A 167 13.15 -4.28 8.24
CA ASN A 167 14.29 -3.48 7.83
C ASN A 167 15.00 -4.16 6.63
N LYS A 168 15.31 -3.40 5.59
CA LYS A 168 15.98 -3.93 4.39
C LYS A 168 17.39 -4.44 4.70
N LYS A 169 18.08 -3.85 5.68
CA LYS A 169 19.44 -4.27 6.08
C LYS A 169 19.46 -5.69 6.65
N SER A 170 18.45 -6.07 7.45
CA SER A 170 18.34 -7.40 8.04
C SER A 170 17.78 -8.47 7.07
N VAL A 171 17.23 -8.07 5.92
CA VAL A 171 16.57 -8.99 4.95
C VAL A 171 17.38 -9.19 3.67
N LYS A 172 18.11 -8.16 3.21
CA LYS A 172 18.89 -8.26 1.98
C LYS A 172 20.02 -9.28 2.14
N ARG A 173 20.02 -10.27 1.26
CA ARG A 173 21.14 -11.22 1.10
C ARG A 173 22.30 -10.61 0.30
N SER A 174 22.02 -9.55 -0.47
CA SER A 174 22.98 -8.83 -1.28
C SER A 174 23.06 -7.37 -0.84
N VAL A 175 24.14 -7.03 -0.15
CA VAL A 175 24.74 -5.70 -0.28
C VAL A 175 25.16 -5.56 -1.75
N LYS A 176 25.09 -4.35 -2.34
CA LYS A 176 25.72 -4.11 -3.65
C LYS A 176 27.22 -4.34 -3.42
N ARG A 177 27.71 -5.52 -3.76
CA ARG A 177 29.12 -5.86 -3.63
C ARG A 177 29.88 -5.21 -4.76
N LYS A 178 31.09 -4.74 -4.46
CA LYS A 178 32.05 -4.44 -5.52
C LYS A 178 32.59 -5.76 -6.07
N GLU A 179 32.98 -5.75 -7.34
CA GLU A 179 33.60 -6.90 -7.98
C GLU A 179 34.88 -7.27 -7.20
N GLY A 180 34.97 -8.52 -6.72
CA GLY A 180 36.11 -9.01 -5.90
C GLY A 180 35.91 -9.07 -4.38
N GLU A 181 34.75 -8.69 -3.82
CA GLU A 181 34.50 -8.81 -2.37
C GLU A 181 34.09 -10.23 -1.92
N ASP A 182 34.68 -10.70 -0.81
CA ASP A 182 34.40 -12.01 -0.20
C ASP A 182 32.92 -12.14 0.23
N ILE A 183 32.31 -13.25 -0.20
CA ILE A 183 30.89 -13.58 -0.04
C ILE A 183 30.52 -13.79 1.45
N PHE A 184 31.47 -14.24 2.28
CA PHE A 184 31.24 -14.63 3.66
C PHE A 184 31.55 -13.53 4.70
N ALA A 185 32.29 -12.48 4.32
CA ALA A 185 32.62 -11.36 5.20
C ALA A 185 31.38 -10.51 5.59
N SER A 186 30.38 -10.38 4.71
CA SER A 186 29.17 -9.60 4.98
C SER A 186 28.17 -10.40 5.84
N LYS A 187 28.30 -10.34 7.18
CA LYS A 187 27.30 -10.89 8.10
C LYS A 187 26.02 -10.06 8.06
N LYS A 188 24.87 -10.72 8.09
CA LYS A 188 23.57 -10.04 8.22
C LYS A 188 23.44 -9.50 9.64
N ASP A 189 23.10 -8.22 9.75
CA ASP A 189 22.76 -7.62 11.04
C ASP A 189 21.55 -8.35 11.64
N LYS A 190 21.72 -8.89 12.85
CA LYS A 190 20.62 -9.47 13.62
C LYS A 190 19.63 -8.37 13.97
N TYR A 191 18.34 -8.66 13.86
CA TYR A 191 17.31 -7.70 14.23
C TYR A 191 17.28 -7.53 15.76
N VAL A 192 17.39 -6.28 16.21
CA VAL A 192 17.18 -5.88 17.61
C VAL A 192 15.96 -4.96 17.67
N PRO A 193 15.00 -5.18 18.59
CA PRO A 193 13.86 -4.28 18.77
C PRO A 193 14.32 -2.88 19.18
N SER A 194 13.73 -1.85 18.55
CA SER A 194 13.86 -0.46 19.00
C SER A 194 13.19 -0.26 20.37
N GLU A 195 13.63 0.76 21.11
CA GLU A 195 13.00 1.14 22.38
C GLU A 195 11.51 1.46 22.21
N GLN A 196 11.16 2.16 21.13
CA GLN A 196 9.77 2.42 20.76
C GLN A 196 8.93 1.12 20.63
N ARG A 197 9.51 0.05 20.08
CA ARG A 197 8.80 -1.25 19.98
C ARG A 197 8.65 -1.95 21.32
N LYS A 198 9.50 -1.63 22.29
CA LYS A 198 9.40 -2.15 23.66
C LYS A 198 8.36 -1.36 24.45
N SER A 199 8.25 -0.05 24.23
CA SER A 199 7.25 0.80 24.90
C SER A 199 5.83 0.63 24.33
N ASP A 200 5.72 0.38 23.01
CA ASP A 200 4.42 0.16 22.35
C ASP A 200 3.78 -1.21 22.70
N GLN A 201 4.52 -2.11 23.36
CA GLN A 201 4.16 -3.52 23.61
C GLN A 201 3.39 -3.71 24.91
#